data_AF-A0A229RS38-F1
#
_entry.id   AF-A0A229RS38-F1
#
_cell.length_a   1.000
_cell.length_b   1.000
_cell.length_c   1.000
_cell.angle_alpha   90.00
_cell.angle_beta   90.00
_cell.angle_gamma   90.00
#
_symmetry.space_group_name_H-M   'P 1'
#
loop_
_entity.id
_entity.type
_entity.pdbx_description
1 polymer ?
#
loop_
_entity_poly.entity_id
_entity_poly.type
_entity_poly.pdbx_seq_one_letter_code
_entity_poly.pdbx_strand_id
1 'polypeptide(L)'
;MMVGVYVVAALAGVALGVGAVYVGLIWIEGARRDRRLRPERMVQARQQDHWRRLAEMLDGFAAMLDSEDAAERLAGLGELERCGRENPDVREDVIELTCAYLRRPFRHPVEDEEEFEIRRAAQGLLTRHLRRSGGAEYWEVEELELRDAVLVEPDFEECDLSDADFRDGVVVGGNFRRARFWRFANFDRAWFTGDTDFRAAVFPEVASFSGAMFSGTTTFAEAEFKHRADFSDARVEQPGAAHSWPSPWRPWVTSPVAQARLIPMKADRRPPSAAERRRS
;
A
#
# COMPACT_ATOMS: atom_id res chain seq x y z
N MET A 1 -85.34 -33.56 -23.42
CA MET A 1 -84.54 -32.87 -22.37
C MET A 1 -83.37 -33.73 -21.89
N MET A 2 -82.65 -34.43 -22.80
CA MET A 2 -81.63 -35.45 -22.45
C MET A 2 -80.34 -35.37 -23.28
N VAL A 3 -80.15 -34.30 -24.05
CA VAL A 3 -78.96 -34.10 -24.91
C VAL A 3 -78.02 -33.01 -24.35
N GLY A 4 -78.51 -32.12 -23.49
CA GLY A 4 -77.72 -31.01 -22.93
C GLY A 4 -76.74 -31.38 -21.81
N VAL A 5 -76.93 -32.51 -21.14
CA VAL A 5 -76.14 -32.87 -19.94
C VAL A 5 -74.78 -33.50 -20.30
N TYR A 6 -74.69 -34.22 -21.42
CA TYR A 6 -73.44 -34.88 -21.84
C TYR A 6 -72.39 -33.91 -22.43
N VAL A 7 -72.83 -32.82 -23.06
CA VAL A 7 -71.91 -31.82 -23.62
C VAL A 7 -71.21 -31.00 -22.52
N VAL A 8 -71.92 -30.72 -21.41
CA VAL A 8 -71.34 -30.00 -20.26
C VAL A 8 -70.35 -30.88 -19.49
N ALA A 9 -70.59 -32.19 -19.38
CA ALA A 9 -69.66 -33.13 -18.74
C ALA A 9 -68.37 -33.35 -19.54
N ALA A 10 -68.44 -33.36 -20.87
CA ALA A 10 -67.27 -33.53 -21.74
C ALA A 10 -66.33 -32.30 -21.73
N LEU A 11 -66.86 -31.08 -21.58
CA LEU A 11 -66.06 -29.85 -21.50
C LEU A 11 -65.37 -29.68 -20.13
N ALA A 12 -65.98 -30.17 -19.04
CA ALA A 12 -65.38 -30.13 -17.71
C ALA A 12 -64.16 -31.06 -17.56
N GLY A 13 -64.16 -32.23 -18.22
CA GLY A 13 -63.05 -33.18 -18.18
C GLY A 13 -61.78 -32.70 -18.89
N VAL A 14 -61.91 -31.96 -19.99
CA VAL A 14 -60.78 -31.42 -20.76
C VAL A 14 -60.10 -30.25 -20.01
N ALA A 15 -60.87 -29.42 -19.31
CA ALA A 15 -60.33 -28.30 -18.53
C ALA A 15 -59.47 -28.74 -17.34
N LEU A 16 -59.84 -29.83 -16.66
CA LEU A 16 -59.05 -30.40 -15.56
C LEU A 16 -57.77 -31.10 -16.04
N GLY A 17 -57.82 -31.77 -17.19
CA GLY A 17 -56.66 -32.43 -17.79
C GLY A 17 -55.56 -31.45 -18.25
N VAL A 18 -55.95 -30.34 -18.88
CA VAL A 18 -55.00 -29.30 -19.34
C VAL A 18 -54.39 -28.55 -18.15
N GLY A 19 -55.17 -28.26 -17.10
CA GLY A 19 -54.68 -27.62 -15.89
C GLY A 19 -53.61 -28.45 -15.16
N ALA A 20 -53.81 -29.77 -15.04
CA ALA A 20 -52.85 -30.67 -14.39
C ALA A 20 -51.52 -30.79 -15.15
N VAL A 21 -51.58 -30.84 -16.49
CA VAL A 21 -50.38 -30.84 -17.34
C VAL A 21 -49.62 -29.52 -17.23
N TYR A 22 -50.32 -28.39 -17.19
CA TYR A 22 -49.70 -27.07 -17.07
C TYR A 22 -49.02 -26.88 -15.70
N VAL A 23 -49.66 -27.30 -14.61
CA VAL A 23 -49.06 -27.30 -13.27
C VAL A 23 -47.88 -28.26 -13.20
N GLY A 24 -47.97 -29.45 -13.80
CA GLY A 24 -46.87 -30.41 -13.88
C GLY A 24 -45.66 -29.85 -14.64
N LEU A 25 -45.89 -29.14 -15.76
CA LEU A 25 -44.82 -28.47 -16.52
C LEU A 25 -44.16 -27.36 -15.72
N ILE A 26 -44.92 -26.52 -15.02
CA ILE A 26 -44.38 -25.46 -14.14
C ILE A 26 -43.56 -26.07 -12.99
N TRP A 27 -44.00 -27.18 -12.40
CA TRP A 27 -43.23 -27.89 -11.36
C TRP A 27 -41.95 -28.52 -11.90
N ILE A 28 -41.99 -29.12 -13.10
CA ILE A 28 -40.81 -29.72 -13.74
C ILE A 28 -39.81 -28.64 -14.19
N GLU A 29 -40.28 -27.52 -14.73
CA GLU A 29 -39.44 -26.37 -15.08
C GLU A 29 -38.92 -25.65 -13.83
N GLY A 30 -39.72 -25.55 -12.78
CA GLY A 30 -39.33 -25.06 -11.47
C GLY A 30 -38.22 -25.92 -10.84
N ALA A 31 -38.37 -27.25 -10.87
CA ALA A 31 -37.35 -28.18 -10.37
C ALA A 31 -36.08 -28.18 -11.24
N ARG A 32 -36.20 -27.97 -12.56
CA ARG A 32 -35.03 -27.81 -13.47
C ARG A 32 -34.33 -26.46 -13.27
N ARG A 33 -35.06 -25.37 -13.03
CA ARG A 33 -34.50 -24.05 -12.64
C ARG A 33 -33.81 -24.12 -11.28
N ASP A 34 -34.43 -24.79 -10.31
CA ASP A 34 -33.89 -24.92 -8.96
C ASP A 34 -32.60 -25.76 -8.94
N ARG A 35 -32.49 -26.79 -9.80
CA ARG A 35 -31.23 -27.54 -9.98
C ARG A 35 -30.10 -26.72 -10.62
N ARG A 36 -30.41 -25.70 -11.43
CA ARG A 36 -29.40 -24.81 -12.03
C ARG A 36 -28.96 -23.68 -11.09
N LEU A 37 -29.86 -23.21 -10.22
CA LEU A 37 -29.56 -22.17 -9.21
C LEU A 37 -28.82 -22.71 -7.97
N ARG A 38 -29.02 -23.99 -7.64
CA ARG A 38 -28.33 -24.68 -6.53
C ARG A 38 -26.80 -24.66 -6.62
N PRO A 39 -26.14 -24.99 -7.75
CA PRO A 39 -24.69 -24.96 -7.84
C PRO A 39 -24.12 -23.56 -7.67
N GLU A 40 -24.73 -22.53 -8.27
CA GLU A 40 -24.28 -21.14 -8.12
C GLU A 40 -24.40 -20.65 -6.67
N ARG A 41 -25.52 -20.92 -6.00
CA ARG A 41 -25.70 -20.56 -4.58
C ARG A 41 -24.75 -21.33 -3.66
N MET A 42 -24.41 -22.59 -3.97
CA MET A 42 -23.42 -23.37 -3.21
C MET A 42 -21.99 -22.86 -3.42
N VAL A 43 -21.66 -22.42 -4.64
CA VAL A 43 -20.37 -21.78 -4.94
C VAL A 43 -20.27 -20.45 -4.20
N GLN A 44 -21.31 -19.60 -4.27
CA GLN A 44 -21.38 -18.34 -3.52
C GLN A 44 -21.33 -18.54 -2.01
N ALA A 45 -22.07 -19.50 -1.46
CA ALA A 45 -22.05 -19.81 -0.03
C ALA A 45 -20.67 -20.32 0.41
N ARG A 46 -20.05 -21.24 -0.35
CA ARG A 46 -18.68 -21.71 -0.07
C ARG A 46 -17.66 -20.59 -0.17
N GLN A 47 -17.81 -19.70 -1.14
CA GLN A 47 -16.94 -18.55 -1.32
C GLN A 47 -17.10 -17.58 -0.13
N GLN A 48 -18.33 -17.28 0.28
CA GLN A 48 -18.61 -16.48 1.48
C GLN A 48 -18.05 -17.12 2.75
N ASP A 49 -18.22 -18.43 2.92
CA ASP A 49 -17.67 -19.18 4.06
C ASP A 49 -16.13 -19.14 4.09
N HIS A 50 -15.48 -19.21 2.92
CA HIS A 50 -14.03 -19.11 2.80
C HIS A 50 -13.53 -17.72 3.19
N TRP A 51 -14.12 -16.65 2.64
CA TRP A 51 -13.77 -15.27 2.98
C TRP A 51 -13.98 -14.96 4.46
N ARG A 52 -15.08 -15.44 5.04
CA ARG A 52 -15.35 -15.26 6.46
C ARG A 52 -14.28 -15.88 7.34
N ARG A 53 -13.81 -17.09 7.00
CA ARG A 53 -12.74 -17.75 7.76
C ARG A 53 -11.41 -17.02 7.64
N LEU A 54 -11.07 -16.50 6.47
CA LEU A 54 -9.86 -15.69 6.28
C LEU A 54 -9.91 -14.42 7.13
N ALA A 55 -11.04 -13.70 7.11
CA ALA A 55 -11.24 -12.52 7.96
C ALA A 55 -11.11 -12.87 9.45
N GLU A 56 -11.79 -13.93 9.92
CA GLU A 56 -11.70 -14.38 11.31
C GLU A 56 -10.25 -14.79 11.71
N MET A 57 -9.47 -15.34 10.77
CA MET A 57 -8.06 -15.64 10.99
C MET A 57 -7.19 -14.37 11.09
N LEU A 58 -7.38 -13.40 10.18
CA LEU A 58 -6.67 -12.12 10.19
C LEU A 58 -6.95 -11.35 11.48
N ASP A 59 -8.20 -11.32 11.94
CA ASP A 59 -8.60 -10.73 13.22
C ASP A 59 -7.86 -11.41 14.39
N GLY A 60 -7.71 -12.73 14.35
CA GLY A 60 -6.95 -13.50 15.33
C GLY A 60 -5.46 -13.11 15.37
N PHE A 61 -4.83 -12.93 14.21
CA PHE A 61 -3.44 -12.51 14.15
C PHE A 61 -3.24 -11.04 14.53
N ALA A 62 -4.18 -10.16 14.16
CA ALA A 62 -4.18 -8.77 14.60
C ALA A 62 -4.26 -8.68 16.13
N ALA A 63 -5.08 -9.52 16.77
CA ALA A 63 -5.15 -9.62 18.22
C ALA A 63 -3.82 -10.07 18.84
N MET A 64 -3.10 -11.00 18.21
CA MET A 64 -1.74 -11.38 18.65
C MET A 64 -0.76 -10.20 18.54
N LEU A 65 -0.86 -9.38 17.50
CA LEU A 65 -0.06 -8.16 17.36
C LEU A 65 -0.37 -7.12 18.45
N ASP A 66 -1.57 -7.13 19.02
CA ASP A 66 -1.98 -6.28 20.16
C ASP A 66 -1.56 -6.85 21.53
N SER A 67 -0.96 -8.05 21.58
CA SER A 67 -0.52 -8.67 22.83
C SER A 67 0.59 -7.86 23.52
N GLU A 68 0.61 -7.87 24.85
CA GLU A 68 1.72 -7.34 25.65
C GLU A 68 2.97 -8.24 25.55
N ASP A 69 2.80 -9.52 25.20
CA ASP A 69 3.89 -10.48 25.05
C ASP A 69 4.60 -10.29 23.69
N ALA A 70 5.89 -9.97 23.73
CA ALA A 70 6.74 -9.81 22.56
C ALA A 70 6.82 -11.09 21.69
N ALA A 71 6.85 -12.27 22.32
CA ALA A 71 6.92 -13.54 21.61
C ALA A 71 5.62 -13.84 20.85
N GLU A 72 4.47 -13.48 21.44
CA GLU A 72 3.16 -13.61 20.79
C GLU A 72 3.03 -12.66 19.60
N ARG A 73 3.48 -11.41 19.74
CA ARG A 73 3.50 -10.45 18.62
C ARG A 73 4.39 -10.92 17.47
N LEU A 74 5.59 -11.43 17.77
CA LEU A 74 6.49 -11.98 16.77
C LEU A 74 5.90 -13.21 16.07
N ALA A 75 5.26 -14.11 16.84
CA ALA A 75 4.54 -15.25 16.27
C ALA A 75 3.39 -14.79 15.36
N GLY A 76 2.69 -13.71 15.74
CA GLY A 76 1.59 -13.11 14.97
C GLY A 76 2.06 -12.63 13.60
N LEU A 77 3.20 -11.94 13.54
CA LEU A 77 3.82 -11.55 12.26
C LEU A 77 4.17 -12.77 11.40
N GLY A 78 4.71 -13.82 11.99
CA GLY A 78 5.05 -15.06 11.26
C GLY A 78 3.81 -15.77 10.69
N GLU A 79 2.72 -15.82 11.44
CA GLU A 79 1.45 -16.40 10.98
C GLU A 79 0.77 -15.53 9.91
N LEU A 80 0.84 -14.20 10.03
CA LEU A 80 0.39 -13.28 8.98
C LEU A 80 1.13 -13.49 7.67
N GLU A 81 2.46 -13.55 7.72
CA GLU A 81 3.28 -13.77 6.53
C GLU A 81 2.94 -15.11 5.87
N ARG A 82 2.83 -16.18 6.68
CA ARG A 82 2.43 -17.50 6.19
C ARG A 82 1.06 -17.47 5.53
N CYS A 83 0.10 -16.76 6.13
CA CYS A 83 -1.24 -16.60 5.60
C CYS A 83 -1.23 -15.91 4.22
N GLY A 84 -0.50 -14.79 4.07
CA GLY A 84 -0.37 -14.08 2.78
C GLY A 84 0.42 -14.85 1.72
N ARG A 85 1.37 -15.71 2.13
CA ARG A 85 2.04 -16.64 1.22
C ARG A 85 1.09 -17.71 0.67
N GLU A 86 0.23 -18.26 1.52
CA GLU A 86 -0.73 -19.31 1.16
C GLU A 86 -1.96 -18.75 0.41
N ASN A 87 -2.34 -17.50 0.65
CA ASN A 87 -3.57 -16.90 0.16
C ASN A 87 -3.27 -15.52 -0.47
N PRO A 88 -3.19 -15.42 -1.81
CA PRO A 88 -2.90 -14.15 -2.48
C PRO A 88 -3.91 -13.03 -2.19
N ASP A 89 -5.16 -13.44 -1.94
CA ASP A 89 -6.29 -12.56 -1.69
C ASP A 89 -6.19 -11.70 -0.42
N VAL A 90 -5.33 -12.07 0.54
CA VAL A 90 -5.15 -11.35 1.82
C VAL A 90 -3.82 -10.61 1.91
N ARG A 91 -3.04 -10.56 0.83
CA ARG A 91 -1.70 -9.94 0.86
C ARG A 91 -1.76 -8.45 1.18
N GLU A 92 -2.77 -7.76 0.67
CA GLU A 92 -3.03 -6.36 1.01
C GLU A 92 -3.27 -6.19 2.51
N ASP A 93 -4.16 -7.01 3.09
CA ASP A 93 -4.45 -6.97 4.53
C ASP A 93 -3.20 -7.28 5.38
N VAL A 94 -2.37 -8.23 4.95
CA VAL A 94 -1.11 -8.55 5.64
C VAL A 94 -0.14 -7.37 5.60
N ILE A 95 0.00 -6.69 4.46
CA ILE A 95 0.83 -5.49 4.35
C ILE A 95 0.25 -4.35 5.19
N GLU A 96 -1.06 -4.13 5.15
CA GLU A 96 -1.74 -3.11 5.95
C GLU A 96 -1.54 -3.34 7.45
N LEU A 97 -1.75 -4.56 7.94
CA LEU A 97 -1.56 -4.91 9.36
C LEU A 97 -0.10 -4.76 9.79
N THR A 98 0.84 -5.15 8.94
CA THR A 98 2.28 -4.95 9.19
C THR A 98 2.63 -3.47 9.28
N CYS A 99 2.09 -2.65 8.36
CA CYS A 99 2.26 -1.21 8.38
C CYS A 99 1.61 -0.57 9.62
N ALA A 100 0.40 -0.99 9.98
CA ALA A 100 -0.30 -0.54 11.18
C ALA A 100 0.50 -0.82 12.46
N TYR A 101 1.18 -1.98 12.54
CA TYR A 101 2.11 -2.28 13.61
C TYR A 101 3.29 -1.29 13.65
N LEU A 102 3.94 -1.05 12.50
CA LEU A 102 5.08 -0.13 12.40
C LEU A 102 4.71 1.33 12.72
N ARG A 103 3.45 1.73 12.50
CA ARG A 103 2.92 3.05 12.86
C ARG A 103 2.63 3.22 14.36
N ARG A 104 2.70 2.16 15.17
CA ARG A 104 2.56 2.32 16.63
C ARG A 104 3.70 3.18 17.18
N PRO A 105 3.47 3.98 18.24
CA PRO A 105 4.50 4.83 18.82
C PRO A 105 5.76 4.05 19.16
N PHE A 106 6.90 4.54 18.68
CA PHE A 106 8.21 3.97 18.93
C PHE A 106 9.23 5.09 19.09
N ARG A 107 10.20 4.89 19.96
CA ARG A 107 11.27 5.87 20.18
C ARG A 107 12.60 5.22 19.83
N HIS A 108 13.39 5.96 19.06
CA HIS A 108 14.77 5.62 18.74
C HIS A 108 15.68 6.76 19.27
N PRO A 109 16.84 6.47 19.91
CA PRO A 109 17.44 5.15 20.13
C PRO A 109 16.59 4.26 21.05
N VAL A 110 16.76 2.95 20.87
CA VAL A 110 15.88 1.94 21.44
C VAL A 110 16.21 1.69 22.92
N GLU A 111 15.20 1.70 23.77
CA GLU A 111 15.29 1.19 25.16
C GLU A 111 14.76 -0.26 25.27
N ASP A 112 13.83 -0.64 24.40
CA ASP A 112 13.17 -1.96 24.33
C ASP A 112 13.68 -2.78 23.13
N GLU A 113 14.68 -3.62 23.39
CA GLU A 113 15.31 -4.49 22.38
C GLU A 113 14.33 -5.53 21.80
N GLU A 114 13.32 -5.97 22.56
CA GLU A 114 12.34 -6.95 22.08
C GLU A 114 11.42 -6.31 21.04
N GLU A 115 10.89 -5.12 21.33
CA GLU A 115 10.10 -4.35 20.36
C GLU A 115 10.91 -4.01 19.11
N PHE A 116 12.21 -3.73 19.25
CA PHE A 116 13.08 -3.47 18.11
C PHE A 116 13.19 -4.67 17.17
N GLU A 117 13.37 -5.87 17.72
CA GLU A 117 13.46 -7.11 16.92
C GLU A 117 12.13 -7.41 16.21
N ILE A 118 10.98 -7.17 16.84
CA ILE A 118 9.67 -7.33 16.19
C ILE A 118 9.52 -6.33 15.02
N ARG A 119 9.90 -5.07 15.21
CA ARG A 119 9.85 -4.06 14.14
C ARG A 119 10.81 -4.37 13.01
N ARG A 120 11.99 -4.91 13.32
CA ARG A 120 12.93 -5.40 12.30
C ARG A 120 12.32 -6.56 11.52
N ALA A 121 11.62 -7.48 12.18
CA ALA A 121 10.90 -8.56 11.50
C ALA A 121 9.78 -8.02 10.59
N ALA A 122 8.99 -7.05 11.07
CA ALA A 122 7.96 -6.38 10.27
C ALA A 122 8.54 -5.66 9.04
N GLN A 123 9.62 -4.88 9.19
CA GLN A 123 10.32 -4.27 8.04
C GLN A 123 10.85 -5.34 7.08
N GLY A 124 11.40 -6.45 7.59
CA GLY A 124 11.89 -7.57 6.79
C GLY A 124 10.80 -8.27 5.98
N LEU A 125 9.58 -8.38 6.51
CA LEU A 125 8.40 -8.86 5.78
C LEU A 125 8.10 -7.95 4.59
N LEU A 126 8.00 -6.64 4.82
CA LEU A 126 7.77 -5.66 3.75
C LEU A 126 8.87 -5.72 2.69
N THR A 127 10.14 -5.69 3.09
CA THR A 127 11.28 -5.81 2.18
C THR A 127 11.20 -7.05 1.31
N ARG A 128 10.94 -8.22 1.90
CA ARG A 128 10.92 -9.50 1.17
C ARG A 128 9.84 -9.52 0.09
N HIS A 129 8.65 -9.07 0.46
CA HIS A 129 7.48 -9.19 -0.40
C HIS A 129 7.32 -8.03 -1.40
N LEU A 130 7.93 -6.87 -1.14
CA LEU A 130 7.91 -5.74 -2.06
C LEU A 130 9.14 -5.71 -2.98
N ARG A 131 10.20 -6.48 -2.70
CA ARG A 131 11.40 -6.54 -3.53
C ARG A 131 11.11 -7.23 -4.87
N ARG A 132 11.26 -6.48 -5.95
CA ARG A 132 10.97 -6.93 -7.32
C ARG A 132 11.84 -8.10 -7.77
N SER A 133 13.05 -8.24 -7.25
CA SER A 133 13.93 -9.38 -7.52
C SER A 133 13.54 -10.67 -6.75
N GLY A 134 12.51 -10.63 -5.90
CA GLY A 134 12.04 -11.76 -5.09
C GLY A 134 11.27 -12.86 -5.84
N GLY A 135 10.94 -12.67 -7.11
CA GLY A 135 10.32 -13.71 -7.95
C GLY A 135 8.98 -14.19 -7.39
N ALA A 136 8.90 -15.44 -6.93
CA ALA A 136 7.68 -16.01 -6.36
C ALA A 136 7.29 -15.42 -4.98
N GLU A 137 8.23 -14.77 -4.29
CA GLU A 137 7.96 -14.09 -3.02
C GLU A 137 7.41 -12.68 -3.22
N TYR A 138 7.51 -12.11 -4.43
CA TYR A 138 7.03 -10.77 -4.73
C TYR A 138 5.50 -10.69 -4.71
N TRP A 139 4.98 -9.68 -4.03
CA TRP A 139 3.57 -9.34 -3.93
C TRP A 139 3.34 -7.98 -4.60
N GLU A 140 2.40 -7.94 -5.53
CA GLU A 140 1.88 -6.69 -6.05
C GLU A 140 0.86 -6.16 -5.05
N VAL A 141 1.11 -4.95 -4.54
CA VAL A 141 0.21 -4.24 -3.63
C VAL A 141 -0.10 -2.84 -4.13
N GLU A 142 -1.27 -2.34 -3.76
CA GLU A 142 -1.78 -1.05 -4.22
C GLU A 142 -1.25 0.12 -3.39
N GLU A 143 -1.05 -0.06 -2.09
CA GLU A 143 -0.74 1.03 -1.16
C GLU A 143 0.27 0.61 -0.07
N LEU A 144 1.10 1.56 0.38
CA LEU A 144 2.05 1.35 1.47
C LEU A 144 1.96 2.50 2.48
N GLU A 145 1.28 2.26 3.59
CA GLU A 145 0.91 3.29 4.55
C GLU A 145 1.80 3.31 5.80
N LEU A 146 2.86 4.10 5.77
CA LEU A 146 3.87 4.22 6.83
C LEU A 146 3.93 5.63 7.43
N ARG A 147 2.83 6.41 7.39
CA ARG A 147 2.77 7.70 8.09
C ARG A 147 3.04 7.53 9.58
N ASP A 148 3.71 8.50 10.18
CA ASP A 148 4.09 8.50 11.61
C ASP A 148 5.04 7.33 12.02
N ALA A 149 5.40 6.42 11.11
CA ALA A 149 6.23 5.27 11.44
C ALA A 149 7.68 5.69 11.74
N VAL A 150 8.29 5.02 12.72
CA VAL A 150 9.74 5.11 12.97
C VAL A 150 10.39 3.87 12.39
N LEU A 151 11.08 4.04 11.27
CA LEU A 151 11.78 3.00 10.54
C LEU A 151 13.28 3.10 10.84
N VAL A 152 13.88 2.00 11.24
CA VAL A 152 15.30 1.95 11.59
C VAL A 152 16.02 1.09 10.58
N GLU A 153 16.92 1.73 9.83
CA GLU A 153 17.67 1.12 8.74
C GLU A 153 16.80 0.28 7.77
N PRO A 154 15.62 0.76 7.33
CA PRO A 154 14.81 0.01 6.36
C PRO A 154 15.62 -0.28 5.10
N ASP A 155 15.50 -1.53 4.63
CA ASP A 155 16.11 -1.97 3.38
C ASP A 155 15.03 -2.14 2.30
N PHE A 156 14.74 -1.08 1.57
CA PHE A 156 13.84 -1.07 0.43
C PHE A 156 14.59 -1.08 -0.91
N GLU A 157 15.84 -1.58 -0.95
CA GLU A 157 16.54 -1.74 -2.22
C GLU A 157 15.74 -2.65 -3.17
N GLU A 158 15.58 -2.16 -4.41
CA GLU A 158 14.81 -2.79 -5.48
C GLU A 158 13.34 -3.11 -5.14
N CYS A 159 12.77 -2.44 -4.13
CA CYS A 159 11.36 -2.60 -3.80
C CYS A 159 10.45 -1.75 -4.70
N ASP A 160 9.31 -2.30 -5.07
CA ASP A 160 8.21 -1.57 -5.70
C ASP A 160 7.29 -1.06 -4.58
N LEU A 161 7.21 0.28 -4.44
CA LEU A 161 6.54 0.99 -3.36
C LEU A 161 5.35 1.78 -3.93
N SER A 162 4.18 1.15 -3.97
CA SER A 162 2.96 1.74 -4.52
C SER A 162 2.28 2.66 -3.51
N ASP A 163 1.87 3.85 -3.97
CA ASP A 163 1.16 4.86 -3.17
C ASP A 163 1.77 5.05 -1.77
N ALA A 164 3.09 5.21 -1.74
CA ALA A 164 3.84 5.09 -0.50
C ALA A 164 3.77 6.39 0.31
N ASP A 165 3.23 6.30 1.52
CA ASP A 165 3.07 7.41 2.46
C ASP A 165 4.01 7.23 3.66
N PHE A 166 4.98 8.11 3.79
CA PHE A 166 5.95 8.20 4.89
C PHE A 166 5.82 9.52 5.66
N ARG A 167 4.68 10.22 5.52
CA ARG A 167 4.48 11.53 6.14
C ARG A 167 4.66 11.48 7.64
N ASP A 168 5.26 12.52 8.19
CA ASP A 168 5.49 12.65 9.64
C ASP A 168 6.32 11.50 10.27
N GLY A 169 6.83 10.57 9.45
CA GLY A 169 7.64 9.44 9.89
C GLY A 169 9.10 9.82 10.14
N VAL A 170 9.82 8.90 10.78
CA VAL A 170 11.26 9.02 11.04
C VAL A 170 11.99 7.86 10.37
N VAL A 171 13.01 8.17 9.59
CA VAL A 171 13.91 7.18 8.97
C VAL A 171 15.30 7.32 9.58
N VAL A 172 15.66 6.34 10.40
CA VAL A 172 16.96 6.28 11.08
C VAL A 172 17.97 5.56 10.19
N GLY A 173 18.42 6.28 9.16
CA GLY A 173 19.20 5.71 8.06
C GLY A 173 18.35 4.79 7.20
N GLY A 174 18.62 4.67 5.91
CA GLY A 174 17.75 3.87 5.05
C GLY A 174 18.29 3.61 3.66
N ASN A 175 17.98 2.44 3.12
CA ASN A 175 18.36 2.03 1.78
C ASN A 175 17.13 2.00 0.87
N PHE A 176 17.03 2.95 -0.05
CA PHE A 176 16.00 3.02 -1.09
C PHE A 176 16.62 2.90 -2.48
N ARG A 177 17.82 2.33 -2.59
CA ARG A 177 18.53 2.21 -3.87
C ARG A 177 17.68 1.45 -4.86
N ARG A 178 17.51 1.99 -6.06
CA ARG A 178 16.72 1.35 -7.13
C ARG A 178 15.27 1.04 -6.75
N ALA A 179 14.76 1.59 -5.65
CA ALA A 179 13.35 1.49 -5.31
C ALA A 179 12.52 2.18 -6.39
N ARG A 180 11.33 1.65 -6.66
CA ARG A 180 10.40 2.22 -7.63
C ARG A 180 9.14 2.64 -6.90
N PHE A 181 8.87 3.93 -6.91
CA PHE A 181 7.65 4.47 -6.35
C PHE A 181 6.58 4.58 -7.44
N TRP A 182 5.38 4.07 -7.16
CA TRP A 182 4.25 4.11 -8.11
C TRP A 182 3.16 5.05 -7.64
N ARG A 183 2.54 5.75 -8.60
CA ARG A 183 1.44 6.73 -8.42
C ARG A 183 1.85 7.97 -7.61
N PHE A 184 2.19 7.80 -6.33
CA PHE A 184 2.59 8.86 -5.41
C PHE A 184 3.74 8.39 -4.50
N ALA A 185 4.58 9.34 -4.07
CA ALA A 185 5.59 9.13 -3.05
C ALA A 185 5.56 10.32 -2.10
N ASN A 186 5.07 10.11 -0.87
CA ASN A 186 4.89 11.20 0.08
C ASN A 186 5.82 11.06 1.28
N PHE A 187 6.75 12.01 1.42
CA PHE A 187 7.68 12.16 2.52
C PHE A 187 7.50 13.52 3.22
N ASP A 188 6.32 14.13 3.10
CA ASP A 188 6.08 15.44 3.71
C ASP A 188 6.30 15.36 5.23
N ARG A 189 7.09 16.30 5.75
CA ARG A 189 7.49 16.38 7.17
C ARG A 189 8.18 15.14 7.71
N ALA A 190 8.63 14.22 6.85
CA ALA A 190 9.46 13.09 7.27
C ALA A 190 10.82 13.59 7.80
N TRP A 191 11.38 12.88 8.78
CA TRP A 191 12.68 13.17 9.35
C TRP A 191 13.68 12.04 9.05
N PHE A 192 14.68 12.34 8.23
CA PHE A 192 15.80 11.46 7.93
C PHE A 192 16.95 11.76 8.90
N THR A 193 17.06 10.98 9.98
CA THR A 193 18.03 11.24 11.05
C THR A 193 19.40 10.61 10.76
N GLY A 194 19.44 9.58 9.91
CA GLY A 194 20.66 8.88 9.50
C GLY A 194 20.88 8.93 7.99
N ASP A 195 22.00 8.37 7.54
CA ASP A 195 22.36 8.36 6.12
C ASP A 195 21.31 7.60 5.30
N THR A 196 20.74 8.28 4.30
CA THR A 196 19.63 7.74 3.49
C THR A 196 19.98 7.77 2.00
N ASP A 197 19.86 6.62 1.35
CA ASP A 197 20.32 6.40 -0.01
C ASP A 197 19.16 6.16 -0.98
N PHE A 198 18.83 7.15 -1.81
CA PHE A 198 17.86 7.05 -2.90
C PHE A 198 18.54 6.86 -4.27
N ARG A 199 19.78 6.36 -4.31
CA ARG A 199 20.51 6.23 -5.58
C ARG A 199 19.76 5.36 -6.59
N ALA A 200 19.64 5.88 -7.80
CA ALA A 200 18.91 5.22 -8.89
C ALA A 200 17.45 4.85 -8.56
N ALA A 201 16.85 5.44 -7.52
CA ALA A 201 15.42 5.30 -7.24
C ALA A 201 14.60 5.99 -8.33
N VAL A 202 13.43 5.44 -8.64
CA VAL A 202 12.51 5.99 -9.64
C VAL A 202 11.27 6.51 -8.93
N PHE A 203 11.02 7.80 -9.02
CA PHE A 203 9.87 8.47 -8.43
C PHE A 203 8.76 8.69 -9.47
N PRO A 204 7.48 8.66 -9.05
CA PRO A 204 6.33 8.81 -9.94
C PRO A 204 6.17 10.28 -10.35
N GLU A 205 5.02 10.59 -10.96
CA GLU A 205 4.67 11.95 -11.34
C GLU A 205 4.58 12.90 -10.15
N VAL A 206 4.21 12.39 -8.97
CA VAL A 206 4.04 13.19 -7.76
C VAL A 206 4.91 12.62 -6.65
N ALA A 207 6.03 13.29 -6.38
CA ALA A 207 6.90 13.00 -5.25
C ALA A 207 7.09 14.26 -4.41
N SER A 208 6.79 14.16 -3.12
CA SER A 208 6.81 15.31 -2.20
C SER A 208 7.66 15.01 -0.98
N PHE A 209 8.53 15.95 -0.62
CA PHE A 209 9.39 15.99 0.55
C PHE A 209 9.19 17.33 1.28
N SER A 210 7.98 17.89 1.20
CA SER A 210 7.69 19.23 1.67
C SER A 210 7.82 19.29 3.19
N GLY A 211 8.61 20.23 3.70
CA GLY A 211 8.91 20.37 5.12
C GLY A 211 9.75 19.23 5.72
N ALA A 212 10.30 18.31 4.91
CA ALA A 212 11.15 17.23 5.40
C ALA A 212 12.44 17.76 6.06
N MET A 213 12.95 17.02 7.05
CA MET A 213 14.21 17.30 7.72
C MET A 213 15.26 16.24 7.37
N PHE A 214 16.42 16.68 6.91
CA PHE A 214 17.55 15.81 6.58
C PHE A 214 18.72 16.10 7.52
N SER A 215 18.86 15.31 8.57
CA SER A 215 19.97 15.41 9.53
C SER A 215 21.17 14.52 9.18
N GLY A 216 20.91 13.39 8.52
CA GLY A 216 21.94 12.51 7.96
C GLY A 216 22.28 12.87 6.50
N THR A 217 23.34 12.25 5.97
CA THR A 217 23.70 12.44 4.56
C THR A 217 22.64 11.80 3.67
N THR A 218 22.11 12.56 2.70
CA THR A 218 21.08 12.05 1.79
C THR A 218 21.52 12.20 0.34
N THR A 219 21.40 11.13 -0.43
CA THR A 219 21.78 11.14 -1.85
C THR A 219 20.62 10.72 -2.74
N PHE A 220 20.34 11.57 -3.73
CA PHE A 220 19.45 11.30 -4.86
C PHE A 220 20.26 11.13 -6.16
N ALA A 221 21.53 10.73 -6.08
CA ALA A 221 22.35 10.55 -7.28
C ALA A 221 21.74 9.49 -8.21
N GLU A 222 21.65 9.81 -9.51
CA GLU A 222 21.00 8.97 -10.52
C GLU A 222 19.50 8.70 -10.28
N ALA A 223 18.87 9.33 -9.28
CA ALA A 223 17.43 9.19 -9.07
C ALA A 223 16.66 9.85 -10.23
N GLU A 224 15.64 9.14 -10.71
CA GLU A 224 14.79 9.60 -11.80
C GLU A 224 13.47 10.12 -11.24
N PHE A 225 13.09 11.33 -11.63
CA PHE A 225 11.82 11.94 -11.25
C PHE A 225 11.01 12.25 -12.51
N LYS A 226 9.82 11.65 -12.67
CA LYS A 226 8.96 11.88 -13.85
C LYS A 226 8.53 13.35 -13.98
N HIS A 227 8.28 14.01 -12.84
CA HIS A 227 8.15 15.45 -12.73
C HIS A 227 9.00 15.96 -11.55
N ARG A 228 9.16 17.28 -11.43
CA ARG A 228 9.98 17.86 -10.37
C ARG A 228 9.40 17.50 -9.00
N ALA A 229 10.19 16.82 -8.18
CA ALA A 229 9.85 16.61 -6.77
C ALA A 229 9.80 17.95 -6.02
N ASP A 230 8.89 18.02 -5.05
CA ASP A 230 8.76 19.17 -4.17
C ASP A 230 9.61 18.99 -2.91
N PHE A 231 10.49 19.95 -2.64
CA PHE A 231 11.27 20.05 -1.39
C PHE A 231 11.04 21.42 -0.73
N SER A 232 9.88 22.04 -0.98
CA SER A 232 9.51 23.31 -0.35
C SER A 232 9.57 23.17 1.17
N ASP A 233 10.08 24.19 1.85
CA ASP A 233 10.26 24.22 3.31
C ASP A 233 11.16 23.12 3.91
N ALA A 234 11.75 22.24 3.10
CA ALA A 234 12.66 21.22 3.57
C ALA A 234 13.96 21.82 4.10
N ARG A 235 14.53 21.15 5.10
CA ARG A 235 15.71 21.61 5.84
C ARG A 235 16.77 20.54 5.87
N VAL A 236 18.02 20.98 5.82
CA VAL A 236 19.21 20.14 5.81
C VAL A 236 20.08 20.56 6.97
N GLU A 237 20.38 19.63 7.88
CA GLU A 237 21.46 19.83 8.84
C GLU A 237 22.78 19.41 8.19
N GLN A 238 23.88 20.06 8.57
CA GLN A 238 25.20 19.80 8.00
C GLN A 238 25.26 19.99 6.46
N PRO A 239 24.89 21.16 5.93
CA PRO A 239 24.83 21.41 4.47
C PRO A 239 26.15 21.21 3.71
N GLY A 240 27.28 21.05 4.41
CA GLY A 240 28.59 20.72 3.83
C GLY A 240 28.87 19.22 3.70
N ALA A 241 28.01 18.33 4.21
CA ALA A 241 28.12 16.90 3.96
C ALA A 241 27.85 16.59 2.48
N ALA A 242 28.22 15.39 2.05
CA ALA A 242 28.16 14.97 0.65
C ALA A 242 26.73 14.62 0.17
N HIS A 243 25.78 15.52 0.39
CA HIS A 243 24.41 15.38 -0.11
C HIS A 243 24.37 15.48 -1.63
N SER A 244 23.42 14.79 -2.25
CA SER A 244 23.10 14.93 -3.67
C SER A 244 21.63 15.25 -3.80
N TRP A 245 21.30 16.45 -4.27
CA TRP A 245 19.92 16.92 -4.42
C TRP A 245 19.47 16.89 -5.87
N PRO A 246 18.21 16.52 -6.17
CA PRO A 246 17.70 16.58 -7.54
C PRO A 246 17.56 18.03 -7.99
N SER A 247 17.83 18.28 -9.28
CA SER A 247 17.58 19.61 -9.87
C SER A 247 16.10 19.99 -9.76
N PRO A 248 15.74 21.25 -9.41
CA PRO A 248 16.63 22.40 -9.23
C PRO A 248 17.03 22.65 -7.76
N TRP A 249 16.92 21.70 -6.85
CA TRP A 249 17.07 21.98 -5.43
C TRP A 249 18.54 22.10 -4.99
N ARG A 250 18.82 23.05 -4.09
CA ARG A 250 20.13 23.20 -3.45
C ARG A 250 19.98 23.76 -2.03
N PRO A 251 20.90 23.44 -1.12
CA PRO A 251 20.93 24.06 0.19
C PRO A 251 21.28 25.55 0.08
N TRP A 252 20.52 26.40 0.77
CA TRP A 252 20.82 27.80 0.97
C TRP A 252 21.09 28.07 2.45
N VAL A 253 22.35 28.40 2.73
CA VAL A 253 22.84 28.73 4.06
C VAL A 253 22.58 30.22 4.29
N THR A 254 21.70 30.55 5.24
CA THR A 254 21.30 31.94 5.51
C THR A 254 22.10 32.63 6.61
N SER A 255 22.86 31.88 7.43
CA SER A 255 23.60 32.38 8.62
C SER A 255 24.50 31.24 9.16
N PRO A 256 25.44 31.42 10.11
CA PRO A 256 26.39 30.37 10.54
C PRO A 256 25.75 29.24 11.38
N VAL A 257 24.42 29.10 11.32
CA VAL A 257 23.69 27.99 11.94
C VAL A 257 23.92 26.75 11.09
N ALA A 258 24.11 25.60 11.73
CA ALA A 258 24.38 24.31 11.09
C ALA A 258 23.24 23.75 10.21
N GLN A 259 22.26 24.59 9.83
CA GLN A 259 21.07 24.22 9.09
C GLN A 259 20.90 25.11 7.85
N ALA A 260 20.52 24.51 6.73
CA ALA A 260 20.17 25.17 5.48
C ALA A 260 18.73 24.86 5.07
N ARG A 261 18.10 25.76 4.32
CA ARG A 261 16.83 25.47 3.64
C ARG A 261 17.10 25.02 2.22
N LEU A 262 16.34 24.06 1.71
CA LEU A 262 16.35 23.77 0.28
C LEU A 262 15.59 24.86 -0.47
N ILE A 263 16.22 25.40 -1.51
CA ILE A 263 15.59 26.36 -2.42
C ILE A 263 15.72 25.87 -3.86
N PRO A 264 14.72 26.11 -4.72
CA PRO A 264 14.87 25.83 -6.13
C PRO A 264 15.85 26.85 -6.72
N MET A 265 16.80 26.40 -7.53
CA MET A 265 17.53 27.25 -8.45
C MET A 265 16.46 27.91 -9.33
N LYS A 266 16.28 29.24 -9.21
CA LYS A 266 15.57 29.99 -10.24
C LYS A 266 16.20 29.58 -11.57
N ALA A 267 15.39 29.08 -12.49
CA ALA A 267 15.83 28.89 -13.88
C ALA A 267 16.49 30.21 -14.28
N ASP A 268 17.75 30.15 -14.71
CA ASP A 268 18.51 31.34 -15.09
C ASP A 268 17.67 32.17 -16.07
N ARG A 269 17.04 33.24 -15.58
CA ARG A 269 16.74 34.37 -16.44
C ARG A 269 18.09 34.98 -16.70
N ARG A 270 18.72 34.59 -17.81
CA ARG A 270 19.89 35.26 -18.37
C ARG A 270 19.64 36.76 -18.25
N PRO A 271 20.45 37.53 -17.50
CA PRO A 271 20.24 38.97 -17.45
C PRO A 271 20.30 39.50 -18.88
N PRO A 272 19.39 40.40 -19.30
CA PRO A 272 19.37 40.91 -20.66
C PRO A 272 20.76 41.44 -21.00
N SER A 273 21.23 41.03 -22.17
CA SER A 273 22.54 41.42 -22.68
C SER A 273 22.60 42.95 -22.76
N ALA A 274 23.82 43.52 -22.71
CA ALA A 274 23.99 44.96 -22.87
C ALA A 274 23.40 45.50 -24.18
N ALA A 275 23.16 44.63 -25.17
CA ALA A 275 22.49 44.94 -26.43
C ALA A 275 20.96 45.12 -26.28
N GLU A 276 20.32 44.38 -25.37
CA GLU A 276 18.87 44.48 -25.10
C GLU A 276 18.54 45.67 -24.20
N ARG A 277 19.46 46.04 -23.29
CA ARG A 277 19.29 47.23 -22.43
C ARG A 277 19.41 48.56 -23.18
N ARG A 278 19.92 48.55 -24.41
CA ARG A 278 20.04 49.74 -25.27
C ARG A 278 18.84 49.95 -26.20
N ARG A 279 17.82 49.09 -26.11
CA ARG A 279 16.60 49.13 -26.94
C ARG A 279 15.31 49.40 -26.14
N SER A 280 15.42 49.80 -24.87
CA SER A 280 14.33 50.36 -24.06
C SER A 280 14.73 51.76 -23.59
#